data_AF-A0A3P7L9Q8-F1
#
_entry.id   AF-A0A3P7L9Q8-F1
#
_cell.length_a   1.000
_cell.length_b   1.000
_cell.length_c   1.000
_cell.angle_alpha   90.00
_cell.angle_beta   90.00
_cell.angle_gamma   90.00
#
_symmetry.space_group_name_H-M   'P 1'
#
loop_
_entity.id
_entity.type
_entity.pdbx_description
1 polymer ?
#
loop_
_entity_poly.entity_id
_entity_poly.type
_entity_poly.pdbx_seq_one_letter_code
_entity_poly.pdbx_strand_id
1 'polypeptide(L)'
;MAAATVDSRKAAVLQGVMGETGSRSVVVAVDKVFSGSIRLDGDAIVDFVKALCQVSLEELALPHPRTFSLQKVVEISYYNMGRIRLQWSRVWEHIGQHFTTAGRSSNEDVAVFAVDSLRQLSVKLIEKGELPNFHFQKEFLRPFLSILDDINTVSPNIQDMVVRCVAQLIQSQWANIRSGWANIFLVLNLAASSTESGVVELAFDSCNFIINTVFPNNFYLLVDSFPVS
;
A
#
# COMPACT_ATOMS: atom_id res chain seq x y z
N MET A 1 27.53 -43.43 -46.82
CA MET A 1 26.45 -42.54 -46.36
C MET A 1 26.36 -42.64 -44.84
N ALA A 2 26.85 -41.64 -44.11
CA ALA A 2 26.59 -41.48 -42.68
C ALA A 2 26.20 -40.02 -42.47
N ALA A 3 24.90 -39.79 -42.31
CA ALA A 3 24.33 -38.47 -42.11
C ALA A 3 24.66 -37.98 -40.70
N ALA A 4 25.31 -36.82 -40.61
CA ALA A 4 25.61 -36.14 -39.35
C ALA A 4 24.31 -35.64 -38.70
N THR A 5 23.78 -36.39 -37.74
CA THR A 5 22.57 -36.06 -36.96
C THR A 5 22.85 -35.19 -35.73
N VAL A 6 23.95 -34.43 -35.70
CA VAL A 6 24.43 -33.77 -34.46
C VAL A 6 24.06 -32.29 -34.33
N ASP A 7 23.52 -31.63 -35.36
CA ASP A 7 23.45 -30.14 -35.33
C ASP A 7 22.12 -29.55 -34.81
N SER A 8 21.01 -30.28 -34.90
CA SER A 8 19.69 -29.75 -34.52
C SER A 8 19.49 -29.62 -33.00
N ARG A 9 20.07 -30.52 -32.20
CA ARG A 9 20.01 -30.41 -30.72
C ARG A 9 20.84 -29.26 -30.18
N LYS A 10 22.02 -28.99 -30.75
CA LYS A 10 22.87 -27.87 -30.32
C LYS A 10 22.26 -26.52 -30.66
N ALA A 11 21.66 -26.40 -31.85
CA ALA A 11 20.92 -25.21 -32.26
C ALA A 11 19.71 -24.92 -31.35
N ALA A 12 18.96 -25.95 -30.96
CA ALA A 12 17.82 -25.80 -30.04
C ALA A 12 18.26 -25.39 -28.62
N VAL A 13 19.37 -25.94 -28.11
CA VAL A 13 19.94 -25.52 -26.81
C VAL A 13 20.46 -24.09 -26.88
N LEU A 14 21.14 -23.70 -27.96
CA LEU A 14 21.60 -22.31 -28.16
C LEU A 14 20.43 -21.32 -28.27
N GLN A 15 19.35 -21.68 -28.95
CA GLN A 15 18.12 -20.88 -29.00
C GLN A 15 17.43 -20.78 -27.63
N GLY A 16 17.37 -21.88 -26.87
CA GLY A 16 16.85 -21.88 -25.49
C GLY A 16 17.67 -20.96 -24.58
N VAL A 17 19.00 -21.11 -24.58
CA VAL A 17 19.92 -20.29 -23.78
C VAL A 17 19.88 -18.82 -24.20
N MET A 18 19.79 -18.51 -25.51
CA MET A 18 19.63 -17.12 -25.99
C MET A 18 18.28 -16.51 -25.62
N GLY A 19 17.19 -17.29 -25.67
CA GLY A 19 15.86 -16.85 -25.22
C GLY A 19 15.79 -16.63 -23.71
N GLU A 20 16.44 -17.48 -22.92
CA GLU A 20 16.59 -17.33 -21.47
C GLU A 20 17.48 -16.14 -21.09
N THR A 21 18.57 -15.90 -21.82
CA THR A 21 19.48 -14.76 -21.59
C THR A 21 18.83 -13.43 -21.98
N GLY A 22 18.07 -13.40 -23.08
CA GLY A 22 17.24 -12.26 -23.47
C GLY A 22 16.18 -11.93 -22.41
N SER A 23 15.45 -12.96 -21.95
CA SER A 23 14.44 -12.81 -20.90
C SER A 23 15.04 -12.32 -19.57
N ARG A 24 16.19 -12.86 -19.17
CA ARG A 24 16.89 -12.45 -17.94
C ARG A 24 17.45 -11.03 -18.02
N SER A 25 17.99 -10.63 -19.17
CA SER A 25 18.51 -9.26 -19.36
C SER A 25 17.40 -8.20 -19.38
N VAL A 26 16.22 -8.52 -19.94
CA VAL A 26 15.03 -7.66 -19.88
C VAL A 26 14.55 -7.51 -18.44
N VAL A 27 14.41 -8.62 -17.69
CA VAL A 27 14.02 -8.57 -16.26
C VAL A 27 14.98 -7.69 -15.45
N VAL A 28 16.29 -7.84 -15.66
CA VAL A 28 17.31 -7.02 -14.99
C VAL A 28 17.20 -5.54 -15.39
N ALA A 29 16.92 -5.24 -16.66
CA ALA A 29 16.74 -3.87 -17.10
C ALA A 29 15.49 -3.23 -16.47
N VAL A 30 14.39 -3.98 -16.38
CA VAL A 30 13.14 -3.55 -15.74
C VAL A 30 13.35 -3.26 -14.25
N ASP A 31 14.02 -4.14 -13.52
CA ASP A 31 14.34 -3.89 -12.10
C ASP A 31 15.28 -2.70 -11.91
N LYS A 32 16.20 -2.45 -12.85
CA LYS A 32 17.05 -1.25 -12.85
C LYS A 32 16.26 0.05 -13.01
N VAL A 33 15.14 0.04 -13.75
CA VAL A 33 14.27 1.21 -13.89
C VAL A 33 13.62 1.54 -12.54
N PHE A 34 13.00 0.55 -11.89
CA PHE A 34 12.30 0.78 -10.63
C PHE A 34 13.24 1.09 -9.46
N SER A 35 14.32 0.33 -9.30
CA SER A 35 15.35 0.63 -8.29
C SER A 35 16.08 1.95 -8.57
N GLY A 36 16.18 2.35 -9.84
CA GLY A 36 16.74 3.64 -10.26
C GLY A 36 15.86 4.84 -9.93
N SER A 37 14.58 4.65 -9.59
CA SER A 37 13.63 5.73 -9.31
C SER A 37 14.09 6.68 -8.19
N ILE A 38 14.87 6.20 -7.21
CA ILE A 38 15.46 7.02 -6.14
C ILE A 38 16.39 8.14 -6.68
N ARG A 39 16.95 7.97 -7.89
CA ARG A 39 17.84 8.95 -8.52
C ARG A 39 17.10 10.00 -9.34
N LEU A 40 15.80 9.83 -9.57
CA LEU A 40 14.99 10.85 -10.25
C LEU A 40 14.88 12.10 -9.39
N ASP A 41 14.86 13.27 -10.01
CA ASP A 41 14.57 14.52 -9.31
C ASP A 41 13.10 14.58 -8.85
N GLY A 42 12.74 15.67 -8.17
CA GLY A 42 11.43 15.82 -7.53
C GLY A 42 10.24 15.85 -8.49
N ASP A 43 10.40 16.35 -9.71
CA ASP A 43 9.31 16.40 -10.68
C ASP A 43 9.28 15.10 -11.50
N ALA A 44 10.44 14.61 -11.91
CA ALA A 44 10.57 13.36 -12.65
C ALA A 44 10.02 12.16 -11.88
N ILE A 45 10.20 12.07 -10.55
CA ILE A 45 9.62 10.98 -9.75
C ILE A 45 8.09 11.06 -9.70
N VAL A 46 7.51 12.27 -9.66
CA VAL A 46 6.06 12.44 -9.62
C VAL A 46 5.46 11.98 -10.95
N ASP A 47 6.02 12.40 -12.07
CA ASP A 47 5.58 11.97 -13.41
C ASP A 47 5.73 10.46 -13.58
N PHE A 48 6.84 9.89 -13.11
CA PHE A 48 7.09 8.45 -13.14
C PHE A 48 6.02 7.67 -12.36
N VAL A 49 5.75 8.08 -11.11
CA VAL A 49 4.76 7.44 -10.24
C VAL A 49 3.36 7.56 -10.84
N LYS A 50 3.01 8.73 -11.36
CA LYS A 50 1.71 8.96 -12.00
C LYS A 50 1.51 8.04 -13.21
N ALA A 51 2.50 7.94 -14.08
CA ALA A 51 2.46 7.05 -15.23
C ALA A 51 2.36 5.58 -14.81
N LEU A 52 3.13 5.16 -13.79
CA LEU A 52 3.07 3.78 -13.29
C LEU A 52 1.70 3.44 -12.67
N CYS A 53 1.11 4.35 -11.89
CA CYS A 53 -0.24 4.16 -11.34
C CYS A 53 -1.27 4.03 -12.46
N GLN A 54 -1.14 4.82 -13.54
CA GLN A 54 -2.03 4.73 -14.69
C GLN A 54 -1.92 3.37 -15.40
N VAL A 55 -0.70 2.90 -15.69
CA VAL A 55 -0.47 1.57 -16.28
C VAL A 55 -1.02 0.46 -15.38
N SER A 56 -0.82 0.59 -14.06
CA SER A 56 -1.39 -0.34 -13.09
C SER A 56 -2.92 -0.37 -13.13
N LEU A 57 -3.59 0.79 -13.22
CA LEU A 57 -5.06 0.83 -13.36
C LEU A 57 -5.54 0.14 -14.64
N GLU A 58 -4.83 0.33 -15.75
CA GLU A 58 -5.14 -0.34 -17.02
C GLU A 58 -4.94 -1.86 -16.92
N GLU A 59 -3.88 -2.31 -16.24
CA GLU A 59 -3.64 -3.73 -15.98
C GLU A 59 -4.71 -4.37 -15.09
N LEU A 60 -5.20 -3.64 -14.09
CA LEU A 60 -6.23 -4.10 -13.16
C LEU A 60 -7.63 -4.10 -13.77
N ALA A 61 -7.88 -3.25 -14.77
CA ALA A 61 -9.15 -3.18 -15.50
C ALA A 61 -9.35 -4.30 -16.52
N LEU A 62 -8.35 -5.14 -16.76
CA LEU A 62 -8.46 -6.29 -17.66
C LEU A 62 -9.42 -7.35 -17.09
N PRO A 63 -10.09 -8.16 -17.95
CA PRO A 63 -10.93 -9.28 -17.48
C PRO A 63 -10.20 -10.27 -16.56
N HIS A 64 -8.89 -10.42 -16.77
CA HIS A 64 -7.97 -11.10 -15.88
C HIS A 64 -6.94 -10.09 -15.38
N PRO A 65 -7.13 -9.50 -14.19
CA PRO A 65 -6.25 -8.46 -13.66
C PRO A 65 -4.81 -8.92 -13.58
N ARG A 66 -3.89 -8.05 -14.03
CA ARG A 66 -2.45 -8.25 -13.83
C ARG A 66 -1.98 -7.33 -12.72
N THR A 67 -1.19 -7.85 -11.79
CA THR A 67 -0.77 -7.10 -10.59
C THR A 67 0.70 -6.67 -10.62
N PHE A 68 1.38 -6.84 -11.75
CA PHE A 68 2.81 -6.52 -11.86
C PHE A 68 3.08 -5.04 -11.56
N SER A 69 2.36 -4.13 -12.23
CA SER A 69 2.58 -2.70 -12.01
C SER A 69 2.14 -2.26 -10.61
N LEU A 70 1.11 -2.88 -10.02
CA LEU A 70 0.72 -2.65 -8.63
C LEU A 70 1.84 -3.06 -7.65
N GLN A 71 2.48 -4.21 -7.86
CA GLN A 71 3.65 -4.62 -7.07
C GLN A 71 4.80 -3.62 -7.21
N LYS A 72 5.03 -3.10 -8.43
CA LYS A 72 6.06 -2.08 -8.66
C LYS A 72 5.74 -0.75 -8.00
N VAL A 73 4.46 -0.35 -7.91
CA VAL A 73 4.04 0.82 -7.10
C VAL A 73 4.44 0.64 -5.63
N VAL A 74 4.26 -0.56 -5.06
CA VAL A 74 4.69 -0.89 -3.70
C VAL A 74 6.21 -0.76 -3.56
N GLU A 75 6.98 -1.40 -4.46
CA GLU A 75 8.45 -1.35 -4.42
C GLU A 75 8.98 0.09 -4.49
N ILE A 76 8.51 0.90 -5.44
CA ILE A 76 8.99 2.28 -5.56
C ILE A 76 8.58 3.15 -4.37
N SER A 77 7.48 2.83 -3.70
CA SER A 77 7.10 3.50 -2.46
C SER A 77 8.19 3.35 -1.39
N TYR A 78 8.73 2.13 -1.24
CA TYR A 78 9.85 1.87 -0.33
C TYR A 78 11.15 2.55 -0.76
N TYR A 79 11.46 2.56 -2.06
CA TYR A 79 12.68 3.23 -2.53
C TYR A 79 12.64 4.74 -2.33
N ASN A 80 11.46 5.36 -2.39
CA ASN A 80 11.32 6.82 -2.44
C ASN A 80 10.79 7.45 -1.14
N MET A 81 10.37 6.67 -0.14
CA MET A 81 9.90 7.22 1.15
C MET A 81 10.99 7.98 1.94
N GLY A 82 12.25 7.91 1.53
CA GLY A 82 13.36 8.70 2.07
C GLY A 82 13.48 10.13 1.53
N ARG A 83 12.68 10.52 0.53
CA ARG A 83 12.73 11.84 -0.10
C ARG A 83 12.34 12.95 0.87
N ILE A 84 12.71 14.18 0.51
CA ILE A 84 12.24 15.38 1.22
C ILE A 84 10.71 15.41 1.20
N ARG A 85 10.10 15.88 2.30
CA ARG A 85 8.66 15.73 2.54
C ARG A 85 7.79 16.28 1.44
N LEU A 86 8.08 17.48 0.95
CA LEU A 86 7.28 18.11 -0.10
C LEU A 86 7.22 17.26 -1.38
N GLN A 87 8.35 16.64 -1.76
CA GLN A 87 8.38 15.72 -2.90
C GLN A 87 7.63 14.43 -2.59
N TRP A 88 7.84 13.88 -1.39
CA TRP A 88 7.16 12.66 -0.98
C TRP A 88 5.64 12.83 -0.91
N SER A 89 5.12 13.95 -0.39
CA SER A 89 3.68 14.22 -0.35
C SER A 89 3.07 14.23 -1.76
N ARG A 90 3.73 14.86 -2.74
CA ARG A 90 3.29 14.84 -4.15
C ARG A 90 3.31 13.44 -4.77
N VAL A 91 4.33 12.64 -4.44
CA VAL A 91 4.41 11.23 -4.86
C VAL A 91 3.30 10.40 -4.21
N TRP A 92 3.09 10.61 -2.91
CA TRP A 92 2.11 9.88 -2.12
C TRP A 92 0.68 10.19 -2.54
N GLU A 93 0.36 11.41 -2.97
CA GLU A 93 -0.95 11.76 -3.50
C GLU A 93 -1.41 10.77 -4.58
N HIS A 94 -0.52 10.45 -5.52
CA HIS A 94 -0.82 9.47 -6.57
C HIS A 94 -0.87 8.04 -6.05
N ILE A 95 0.07 7.64 -5.18
CA ILE A 95 0.14 6.28 -4.63
C ILE A 95 -1.07 5.98 -3.73
N GLY A 96 -1.42 6.89 -2.83
CA GLY A 96 -2.54 6.75 -1.91
C GLY A 96 -3.87 6.69 -2.65
N GLN A 97 -4.06 7.51 -3.69
CA GLN A 97 -5.22 7.41 -4.57
C GLN A 97 -5.26 6.07 -5.31
N HIS A 98 -4.11 5.59 -5.80
CA HIS A 98 -4.03 4.30 -6.49
C HIS A 98 -4.37 3.12 -5.56
N PHE A 99 -3.84 3.09 -4.34
CA PHE A 99 -4.21 2.08 -3.34
C PHE A 99 -5.69 2.16 -2.96
N THR A 100 -6.26 3.35 -2.87
CA THR A 100 -7.70 3.52 -2.61
C THR A 100 -8.54 2.87 -3.70
N THR A 101 -8.19 3.12 -4.97
CA THR A 101 -8.89 2.51 -6.11
C THR A 101 -8.69 1.00 -6.14
N ALA A 102 -7.46 0.52 -6.00
CA ALA A 102 -7.15 -0.92 -6.01
C ALA A 102 -7.79 -1.66 -4.82
N GLY A 103 -7.82 -1.05 -3.64
CA GLY A 103 -8.49 -1.57 -2.45
C GLY A 103 -10.01 -1.67 -2.56
N ARG A 104 -10.62 -0.99 -3.55
CA ARG A 104 -12.04 -1.09 -3.91
C ARG A 104 -12.30 -1.94 -5.16
N SER A 105 -11.28 -2.66 -5.61
CA SER A 105 -11.43 -3.57 -6.74
C SER A 105 -12.53 -4.59 -6.49
N SER A 106 -13.33 -4.88 -7.52
CA SER A 106 -14.27 -6.01 -7.49
C SER A 106 -13.56 -7.36 -7.50
N ASN A 107 -12.31 -7.41 -7.97
CA ASN A 107 -11.43 -8.54 -7.75
C ASN A 107 -10.84 -8.45 -6.33
N GLU A 108 -11.23 -9.41 -5.51
CA GLU A 108 -10.91 -9.44 -4.08
C GLU A 108 -9.41 -9.66 -3.82
N ASP A 109 -8.72 -10.49 -4.61
CA ASP A 109 -7.27 -10.69 -4.46
C ASP A 109 -6.48 -9.38 -4.67
N VAL A 110 -6.90 -8.56 -5.63
CA VAL A 110 -6.33 -7.23 -5.87
C VAL A 110 -6.58 -6.31 -4.68
N ALA A 111 -7.81 -6.29 -4.16
CA ALA A 111 -8.17 -5.45 -3.03
C ALA A 111 -7.39 -5.86 -1.76
N VAL A 112 -7.31 -7.17 -1.49
CA VAL A 112 -6.51 -7.74 -0.40
C VAL A 112 -5.05 -7.33 -0.53
N PHE A 113 -4.44 -7.55 -1.70
CA PHE A 113 -3.04 -7.17 -1.94
C PHE A 113 -2.79 -5.68 -1.69
N ALA A 114 -3.69 -4.81 -2.18
CA ALA A 114 -3.58 -3.37 -2.01
C ALA A 114 -3.69 -2.93 -0.54
N VAL A 115 -4.66 -3.48 0.20
CA VAL A 115 -4.88 -3.16 1.62
C VAL A 115 -3.70 -3.62 2.49
N ASP A 116 -3.17 -4.82 2.28
CA ASP A 116 -2.01 -5.28 3.04
C ASP A 116 -0.75 -4.49 2.69
N SER A 117 -0.54 -4.18 1.41
CA SER A 117 0.58 -3.33 0.99
C SER A 117 0.53 -1.95 1.63
N LEU A 118 -0.66 -1.34 1.68
CA LEU A 118 -0.90 -0.07 2.36
C LEU A 118 -0.61 -0.16 3.86
N ARG A 119 -0.99 -1.26 4.53
CA ARG A 119 -0.67 -1.52 5.94
C ARG A 119 0.84 -1.60 6.16
N GLN A 120 1.56 -2.39 5.37
CA GLN A 120 3.00 -2.54 5.51
C GLN A 120 3.74 -1.20 5.31
N LEU A 121 3.35 -0.42 4.30
CA LEU A 121 3.88 0.93 4.08
C LEU A 121 3.55 1.87 5.24
N SER A 122 2.33 1.81 5.75
CA SER A 122 1.89 2.64 6.89
C SER A 122 2.71 2.35 8.15
N VAL A 123 3.01 1.07 8.44
CA VAL A 123 3.93 0.70 9.54
C VAL A 123 5.26 1.43 9.37
N LYS A 124 5.89 1.34 8.19
CA LYS A 124 7.19 1.98 7.92
C LYS A 124 7.13 3.50 7.99
N LEU A 125 6.08 4.12 7.48
CA LEU A 125 5.92 5.58 7.54
C LEU A 125 5.69 6.08 8.97
N ILE A 126 4.97 5.32 9.80
CA ILE A 126 4.78 5.64 11.23
C ILE A 126 6.09 5.47 12.01
N GLU A 127 6.86 4.40 11.75
CA GLU A 127 8.17 4.15 12.38
C GLU A 127 9.17 5.30 12.15
N LYS A 128 9.05 6.04 11.04
CA LYS A 128 9.90 7.22 10.76
C LYS A 128 9.60 8.41 11.65
N GLY A 129 8.47 8.40 12.35
CA GLY A 129 8.04 9.45 13.29
C GLY A 129 7.54 10.71 12.58
N GLU A 130 6.75 11.50 13.31
CA GLU A 130 6.17 12.74 12.82
C GLU A 130 6.68 13.98 13.54
N LEU A 131 7.07 15.01 12.77
CA LEU A 131 7.50 16.28 13.35
C LEU A 131 6.30 17.12 13.78
N PRO A 132 6.45 17.93 14.85
CA PRO A 132 5.41 18.87 15.27
C PRO A 132 4.94 19.77 14.12
N ASN A 133 3.63 20.03 14.04
CA ASN A 133 2.97 20.85 13.02
C ASN A 133 2.94 20.29 11.59
N PHE A 134 3.40 19.05 11.37
CA PHE A 134 3.22 18.34 10.11
C PHE A 134 2.29 17.14 10.37
N HIS A 135 1.22 17.00 9.58
CA HIS A 135 0.18 16.00 9.80
C HIS A 135 0.13 14.96 8.67
N PHE A 136 1.28 14.39 8.31
CA PHE A 136 1.36 13.46 7.18
C PHE A 136 0.84 12.07 7.54
N GLN A 137 0.84 11.67 8.82
CA GLN A 137 0.20 10.44 9.24
C GLN A 137 -1.29 10.42 8.94
N LYS A 138 -1.94 11.58 9.07
CA LYS A 138 -3.31 11.75 8.60
C LYS A 138 -3.45 11.55 7.09
N GLU A 139 -2.49 11.98 6.28
CA GLU A 139 -2.59 11.84 4.81
C GLU A 139 -2.43 10.38 4.36
N PHE A 140 -1.45 9.64 4.89
CA PHE A 140 -1.22 8.27 4.44
C PHE A 140 -2.14 7.22 5.04
N LEU A 141 -2.82 7.51 6.16
CA LEU A 141 -3.87 6.64 6.69
C LEU A 141 -5.24 6.89 6.06
N ARG A 142 -5.42 8.02 5.33
CA ARG A 142 -6.69 8.36 4.66
C ARG A 142 -7.19 7.28 3.69
N PRO A 143 -6.35 6.57 2.93
CA PRO A 143 -6.80 5.50 2.05
C PRO A 143 -7.59 4.39 2.76
N PHE A 144 -7.32 4.06 4.04
CA PHE A 144 -8.12 3.10 4.80
C PHE A 144 -9.56 3.58 5.10
N LEU A 145 -9.74 4.90 5.20
CA LEU A 145 -11.03 5.55 5.45
C LEU A 145 -11.85 5.77 4.16
N SER A 146 -11.14 6.15 3.09
CA SER A 146 -11.58 5.78 1.73
C SER A 146 -11.55 4.24 1.66
N ILE A 147 -11.62 3.46 0.59
CA ILE A 147 -11.89 2.00 0.72
C ILE A 147 -13.22 1.70 1.47
N LEU A 148 -13.30 1.80 2.81
CA LEU A 148 -14.47 1.63 3.68
C LEU A 148 -15.59 2.68 3.58
N ASP A 149 -15.43 3.75 2.80
CA ASP A 149 -16.54 4.70 2.57
C ASP A 149 -17.81 3.96 2.10
N ASP A 150 -18.96 4.36 2.65
CA ASP A 150 -20.21 3.61 2.58
C ASP A 150 -20.02 2.11 2.91
N ILE A 151 -19.59 1.85 4.14
CA ILE A 151 -19.04 0.55 4.59
C ILE A 151 -19.92 -0.65 4.23
N ASN A 152 -21.25 -0.50 4.25
CA ASN A 152 -22.19 -1.59 3.97
C ASN A 152 -22.28 -1.96 2.48
N THR A 153 -21.64 -1.21 1.59
CA THR A 153 -21.46 -1.55 0.17
C THR A 153 -20.14 -2.29 -0.10
N VAL A 154 -19.20 -2.26 0.85
CA VAL A 154 -17.91 -2.93 0.76
C VAL A 154 -18.09 -4.41 1.12
N SER A 155 -17.34 -5.31 0.47
CA SER A 155 -17.46 -6.75 0.78
C SER A 155 -17.05 -7.03 2.23
N PRO A 156 -17.75 -7.93 2.95
CA PRO A 156 -17.45 -8.26 4.34
C PRO A 156 -15.98 -8.61 4.61
N ASN A 157 -15.33 -9.35 3.69
CA ASN A 157 -13.93 -9.71 3.83
C ASN A 157 -12.98 -8.50 3.73
N ILE A 158 -13.25 -7.56 2.82
CA ILE A 158 -12.44 -6.33 2.73
C ILE A 158 -12.70 -5.40 3.93
N GLN A 159 -13.94 -5.35 4.42
CA GLN A 159 -14.24 -4.65 5.69
C GLN A 159 -13.40 -5.20 6.84
N ASP A 160 -13.49 -6.52 7.08
CA ASP A 160 -12.74 -7.22 8.12
C ASP A 160 -11.22 -7.02 7.96
N MET A 161 -10.71 -7.16 6.73
CA MET A 161 -9.29 -6.98 6.46
C MET A 161 -8.79 -5.56 6.77
N VAL A 162 -9.50 -4.52 6.34
CA VAL A 162 -9.08 -3.13 6.63
C VAL A 162 -9.08 -2.89 8.13
N VAL A 163 -10.12 -3.32 8.85
CA VAL A 163 -10.21 -3.11 10.30
C VAL A 163 -9.14 -3.90 11.04
N ARG A 164 -8.82 -5.13 10.61
CA ARG A 164 -7.66 -5.90 11.12
C ARG A 164 -6.34 -5.19 10.86
N CYS A 165 -6.15 -4.61 9.67
CA CYS A 165 -4.95 -3.85 9.36
C CYS A 165 -4.79 -2.66 10.32
N VAL A 166 -5.86 -1.91 10.57
CA VAL A 166 -5.86 -0.78 11.50
C VAL A 166 -5.65 -1.23 12.95
N ALA A 167 -6.31 -2.30 13.39
CA ALA A 167 -6.10 -2.89 14.71
C ALA A 167 -4.62 -3.29 14.92
N GLN A 168 -3.99 -3.90 13.92
CA GLN A 168 -2.56 -4.23 13.97
C GLN A 168 -1.67 -2.98 14.01
N LEU A 169 -1.99 -1.93 13.26
CA LEU A 169 -1.27 -0.66 13.32
C LEU A 169 -1.33 -0.08 14.75
N ILE A 170 -2.52 -0.09 15.37
CA ILE A 170 -2.68 0.35 16.76
C ILE A 170 -1.80 -0.48 17.69
N GLN A 171 -1.92 -1.82 17.65
CA GLN A 171 -1.19 -2.70 18.55
C GLN A 171 0.34 -2.57 18.43
N SER A 172 0.85 -2.41 17.21
CA SER A 172 2.29 -2.37 16.95
C SER A 172 2.90 -0.96 17.01
N GLN A 173 2.12 0.09 16.75
CA GLN A 173 2.64 1.44 16.55
C GLN A 173 1.99 2.52 17.42
N TRP A 174 1.11 2.21 18.38
CA TRP A 174 0.44 3.23 19.21
C TRP A 174 1.38 4.26 19.85
N ALA A 175 2.62 3.89 20.17
CA ALA A 175 3.62 4.80 20.72
C ALA A 175 4.16 5.83 19.70
N ASN A 176 4.05 5.52 18.41
CA ASN A 176 4.57 6.30 17.27
C ASN A 176 3.47 7.03 16.49
N ILE A 177 2.20 6.65 16.69
CA ILE A 177 1.06 7.32 16.06
C ILE A 177 0.89 8.72 16.69
N ARG A 178 0.68 9.72 15.83
CA ARG A 178 0.51 11.15 16.11
C ARG A 178 -0.76 11.64 15.40
N SER A 179 -0.68 12.48 14.37
CA SER A 179 -1.86 12.96 13.63
C SER A 179 -2.69 11.86 12.96
N GLY A 180 -2.12 10.64 12.83
CA GLY A 180 -2.79 9.48 12.27
C GLY A 180 -3.98 8.99 13.10
N TRP A 181 -4.00 9.25 14.41
CA TRP A 181 -5.09 8.87 15.31
C TRP A 181 -6.45 9.38 14.84
N ALA A 182 -6.53 10.58 14.26
CA ALA A 182 -7.77 11.13 13.73
C ALA A 182 -8.44 10.19 12.71
N ASN A 183 -7.68 9.65 11.76
CA ASN A 183 -8.23 8.72 10.77
C ASN A 183 -8.45 7.32 11.35
N ILE A 184 -7.65 6.89 12.31
CA ILE A 184 -7.87 5.62 13.01
C ILE A 184 -9.23 5.62 13.69
N PHE A 185 -9.55 6.66 14.46
CA PHE A 185 -10.85 6.77 15.10
C PHE A 185 -12.00 6.83 14.09
N LEU A 186 -11.83 7.53 12.96
CA LEU A 186 -12.82 7.55 11.89
C LEU A 186 -13.05 6.15 11.29
N VAL A 187 -11.98 5.37 11.05
CA VAL A 187 -12.10 3.98 10.57
C VAL A 187 -12.83 3.12 11.59
N LEU A 188 -12.47 3.19 12.88
CA LEU A 188 -13.14 2.43 13.93
C LEU A 188 -14.62 2.82 14.07
N ASN A 189 -14.93 4.10 13.91
CA ASN A 189 -16.32 4.59 13.92
C ASN A 189 -17.14 4.08 12.73
N LEU A 190 -16.56 4.07 11.51
CA LEU A 190 -17.20 3.45 10.35
C LEU A 190 -17.40 1.95 10.56
N ALA A 191 -16.37 1.25 11.05
CA ALA A 191 -16.41 -0.18 11.33
C ALA A 191 -17.50 -0.56 12.35
N ALA A 192 -17.72 0.27 13.37
CA ALA A 192 -18.80 0.10 14.34
C ALA A 192 -20.21 0.27 13.72
N SER A 193 -20.31 0.83 12.51
CA SER A 193 -21.56 1.00 11.76
C SER A 193 -21.79 -0.10 10.70
N SER A 194 -20.91 -1.12 10.65
CA SER A 194 -21.05 -2.28 9.76
C SER A 194 -22.20 -3.19 10.17
N THR A 195 -22.81 -3.89 9.21
CA THR A 195 -23.74 -5.01 9.48
C THR A 195 -23.04 -6.30 9.90
N GLU A 196 -21.72 -6.38 9.74
CA GLU A 196 -20.92 -7.57 10.03
C GLU A 196 -20.48 -7.58 11.49
N SER A 197 -21.00 -8.51 12.29
CA SER A 197 -20.76 -8.55 13.74
C SER A 197 -19.27 -8.65 14.10
N GLY A 198 -18.48 -9.42 13.34
CA GLY A 198 -17.04 -9.56 13.57
C GLY A 198 -16.26 -8.26 13.33
N VAL A 199 -16.69 -7.44 12.36
CA VAL A 199 -16.10 -6.12 12.08
C VAL A 199 -16.40 -5.15 13.22
N VAL A 200 -17.66 -5.15 13.67
CA VAL A 200 -18.12 -4.32 14.80
C VAL A 200 -17.37 -4.70 16.07
N GLU A 201 -17.31 -5.98 16.42
CA GLU A 201 -16.61 -6.49 17.60
C GLU A 201 -15.12 -6.11 17.59
N LEU A 202 -14.43 -6.29 16.46
CA LEU A 202 -13.03 -5.92 16.33
C LEU A 202 -12.79 -4.41 16.50
N ALA A 203 -13.73 -3.57 16.04
CA ALA A 203 -13.66 -2.13 16.24
C ALA A 203 -13.79 -1.76 17.73
N PHE A 204 -14.75 -2.38 18.44
CA PHE A 204 -14.92 -2.18 19.88
C PHE A 204 -13.72 -2.69 20.69
N ASP A 205 -13.17 -3.86 20.35
CA ASP A 205 -11.96 -4.40 20.98
C ASP A 205 -10.76 -3.47 20.80
N SER A 206 -10.62 -2.91 19.60
CA SER A 206 -9.57 -1.94 19.30
C SER A 206 -9.73 -0.65 20.12
N CYS A 207 -10.96 -0.13 20.23
CA CYS A 207 -11.27 1.00 21.12
C CYS A 207 -10.98 0.67 22.59
N ASN A 208 -11.34 -0.53 23.04
CA ASN A 208 -11.10 -0.98 24.41
C ASN A 208 -9.59 -1.06 24.72
N PHE A 209 -8.78 -1.56 23.76
CA PHE A 209 -7.33 -1.52 23.88
C PHE A 209 -6.80 -0.10 23.95
N ILE A 210 -7.30 0.81 23.11
CA ILE A 210 -6.90 2.23 23.13
C ILE A 210 -7.18 2.84 24.50
N ILE A 211 -8.39 2.68 25.04
CA ILE A 211 -8.82 3.26 26.33
C ILE A 211 -8.02 2.69 27.51
N ASN A 212 -7.80 1.37 27.55
CA ASN A 212 -7.18 0.74 28.72
C ASN A 212 -5.65 0.70 28.65
N THR A 213 -5.07 0.78 27.45
CA THR A 213 -3.61 0.68 27.26
C THR A 213 -3.02 1.98 26.76
N VAL A 214 -3.54 2.56 25.68
CA VAL A 214 -2.91 3.72 25.04
C VAL A 214 -3.15 5.00 25.85
N PHE A 215 -4.39 5.24 26.29
CA PHE A 215 -4.75 6.45 27.06
C PHE A 215 -3.92 6.60 28.35
N PRO A 216 -3.77 5.60 29.22
CA PRO A 216 -3.00 5.74 30.45
C PRO A 216 -1.50 5.97 30.21
N ASN A 217 -0.96 5.43 29.12
CA ASN A 217 0.47 5.47 28.83
C ASN A 217 0.88 6.64 27.91
N ASN A 218 -0.03 7.20 27.12
CA ASN A 218 0.28 8.14 26.03
C ASN A 218 -0.82 9.19 25.79
N PHE A 219 -1.52 9.63 26.85
CA PHE A 219 -2.64 10.58 26.78
C PHE A 219 -2.39 11.81 25.89
N TYR A 220 -1.23 12.46 26.02
CA TYR A 220 -0.91 13.72 25.33
C TYR A 220 -0.94 13.60 23.80
N LEU A 221 -0.69 12.41 23.24
CA LEU A 221 -0.71 12.19 21.79
C LEU A 221 -2.12 12.03 21.21
N LEU A 222 -3.07 11.63 22.06
CA LEU A 222 -4.45 11.42 21.67
C LEU A 222 -5.24 12.72 21.75
N VAL A 223 -4.91 13.62 22.67
CA VAL A 223 -5.61 14.91 22.86
C VAL A 223 -5.61 15.74 21.56
N ASP A 224 -4.49 15.78 20.84
CA ASP A 224 -4.39 16.51 19.56
C ASP A 224 -5.26 15.91 18.42
N SER A 225 -5.79 14.71 18.63
CA SER A 225 -6.63 14.00 17.66
C SER A 225 -8.11 14.36 17.79
N PHE A 226 -8.51 14.90 18.93
CA PHE A 226 -9.86 15.39 19.18
C PHE A 226 -9.81 16.91 19.00
N PRO A 227 -10.38 17.47 17.91
CA PRO A 227 -10.48 18.92 17.79
C PRO A 227 -11.25 19.44 19.01
N VAL A 228 -10.64 20.38 19.74
CA VAL A 228 -11.35 21.17 20.74
C VAL A 228 -12.41 21.94 19.98
N SER A 229 -13.66 21.51 20.13
CA SER A 229 -14.87 22.16 19.60
C SER A 229 -15.02 23.57 20.15
#